data_AF-A0A1C6M7B7-F1
#
_entry.id   AF-A0A1C6M7B7-F1
#
_cell.length_a   1.000
_cell.length_b   1.000
_cell.length_c   1.000
_cell.angle_alpha   90.00
_cell.angle_beta   90.00
_cell.angle_gamma   90.00
#
_symmetry.space_group_name_H-M   'P 1'
#
loop_
_entity.id
_entity.type
_entity.pdbx_description
1 polymer ?
#
loop_
_entity_poly.entity_id
_entity_poly.type
_entity_poly.pdbx_seq_one_letter_code
_entity_poly.pdbx_strand_id
1 'polypeptide(L)'
;MDADETPRTDPTGSGPHIRLHVDLVVEIADSRALTRSALARVEGDELMPDEEREHARESVAGDAGEAIAYLVDPFDLVRELPGVELAHASWGSEEVRQDGLGAIPPFGDLDDDMDGDLEDDVDGEPEQDPGEDGGIREAVDAAGYASGGHRG
;
A
#
# COMPACT_ATOMS: atom_id res chain seq x y z
N MET A 1 -44.30 0.35 44.69
CA MET A 1 -44.80 0.79 43.38
C MET A 1 -43.66 1.52 42.74
N ASP A 2 -42.97 0.75 41.92
CA ASP A 2 -41.62 0.96 41.45
C ASP A 2 -41.53 2.05 40.39
N ALA A 3 -40.34 2.65 40.39
CA ALA A 3 -39.66 3.49 39.42
C ALA A 3 -40.44 4.02 38.19
N ASP A 4 -40.42 5.35 38.11
CA ASP A 4 -40.14 6.16 36.92
C ASP A 4 -39.45 5.37 35.79
N GLU A 5 -40.24 4.84 34.87
CA GLU A 5 -39.77 4.24 33.62
C GLU A 5 -39.63 5.36 32.59
N THR A 6 -38.52 6.10 32.68
CA THR A 6 -38.09 6.93 31.56
C THR A 6 -37.85 5.99 30.36
N PRO A 7 -38.34 6.32 29.16
CA PRO A 7 -38.03 5.52 27.99
C PRO A 7 -36.50 5.54 27.83
N ARG A 8 -35.86 4.38 27.95
CA ARG A 8 -34.48 4.22 27.47
C ARG A 8 -34.51 4.58 25.99
N THR A 9 -34.05 5.78 25.65
CA THR A 9 -33.43 5.99 24.35
C THR A 9 -32.26 5.01 24.27
N ASP A 10 -32.40 3.98 23.43
CA ASP A 10 -31.26 3.15 23.06
C ASP A 10 -30.15 4.07 22.54
N PRO A 11 -28.94 4.05 23.13
CA PRO A 11 -27.85 4.95 22.74
C PRO A 11 -27.22 4.58 21.38
N THR A 12 -27.67 3.53 20.73
CA THR A 12 -27.13 3.05 19.46
C THR A 12 -28.09 3.37 18.33
N GLY A 13 -28.11 4.63 17.90
CA GLY A 13 -28.67 5.00 16.60
C GLY A 13 -27.81 4.39 15.50
N SER A 14 -28.07 3.13 15.14
CA SER A 14 -27.42 2.49 14.00
C SER A 14 -28.52 1.99 13.08
N GLY A 15 -28.84 2.77 12.05
CA GLY A 15 -29.63 2.28 10.93
C GLY A 15 -28.99 1.04 10.28
N PRO A 16 -29.71 0.35 9.37
CA PRO A 16 -29.14 -0.77 8.64
C PRO A 16 -27.92 -0.32 7.82
N HIS A 17 -26.81 -1.03 7.96
CA HIS A 17 -25.62 -0.83 7.14
C HIS A 17 -25.74 -1.65 5.87
N ILE A 18 -25.52 -1.03 4.71
CA ILE A 18 -25.51 -1.69 3.41
C ILE A 18 -24.07 -1.61 2.87
N ARG A 19 -23.48 -2.77 2.57
CA ARG A 19 -22.17 -2.85 1.91
C ARG A 19 -22.39 -2.84 0.40
N LEU A 20 -21.82 -1.86 -0.28
CA LEU A 20 -21.81 -1.76 -1.74
C LEU A 20 -20.46 -2.24 -2.28
N HIS A 21 -20.49 -3.03 -3.35
CA HIS A 21 -19.30 -3.40 -4.13
C HIS A 21 -19.33 -2.60 -5.43
N VAL A 22 -18.21 -1.98 -5.80
CA VAL A 22 -18.13 -1.11 -6.97
C VAL A 22 -16.88 -1.45 -7.78
N ASP A 23 -17.07 -1.68 -9.08
CA ASP A 23 -16.01 -1.72 -10.09
C ASP A 23 -15.96 -0.39 -10.84
N LEU A 24 -14.82 0.29 -10.82
CA LEU A 24 -14.61 1.53 -11.58
C LEU A 24 -13.55 1.31 -12.65
N VAL A 25 -13.93 1.49 -13.91
CA VAL A 25 -13.01 1.52 -15.06
C VAL A 25 -13.05 2.91 -15.65
N VAL A 26 -11.87 3.53 -15.78
CA VAL A 26 -11.72 4.87 -16.33
C VAL A 26 -10.74 4.89 -17.49
N GLU A 27 -11.04 5.71 -18.50
CA GLU A 27 -10.11 5.99 -19.59
C GLU A 27 -9.31 7.25 -19.26
N ILE A 28 -7.99 7.18 -19.34
CA ILE A 28 -7.10 8.31 -19.06
C ILE A 28 -6.76 9.00 -20.38
N ALA A 29 -7.44 10.11 -20.68
CA ALA A 29 -7.19 10.90 -21.89
C ALA A 29 -5.88 11.71 -21.85
N ASP A 30 -5.48 12.19 -20.66
CA ASP A 30 -4.22 12.93 -20.45
C ASP A 30 -3.61 12.56 -19.09
N SER A 31 -2.65 11.62 -19.12
CA SER A 31 -1.96 11.16 -17.92
C SER A 31 -1.11 12.24 -17.26
N ARG A 32 -0.62 13.24 -18.01
CA ARG A 32 0.21 14.30 -17.43
C ARG A 32 -0.62 15.35 -16.72
N ALA A 33 -1.81 15.67 -17.25
CA ALA A 33 -2.77 16.47 -16.50
C ALA A 33 -3.20 15.79 -15.21
N LEU A 34 -3.50 14.49 -15.26
CA LEU A 34 -3.85 13.67 -14.10
C LEU A 34 -2.76 13.73 -13.01
N THR A 35 -1.52 13.37 -13.35
CA THR A 35 -0.38 13.40 -12.40
C THR A 35 -0.19 14.79 -11.79
N ARG A 36 -0.31 15.87 -12.59
CA ARG A 36 -0.18 17.23 -12.05
C ARG A 36 -1.27 17.56 -11.04
N SER A 37 -2.51 17.14 -11.30
CA SER A 37 -3.62 17.34 -10.36
C SER A 37 -3.39 16.56 -9.06
N ALA A 38 -2.95 15.30 -9.15
CA ALA A 38 -2.64 14.49 -7.97
C ALA A 38 -1.51 15.12 -7.15
N LEU A 39 -0.41 15.55 -7.78
CA LEU A 39 0.68 16.25 -7.09
C LEU A 39 0.19 17.54 -6.43
N ALA A 40 -0.66 18.32 -7.10
CA ALA A 40 -1.22 19.54 -6.50
C ALA A 40 -2.10 19.23 -5.27
N ARG A 41 -2.84 18.12 -5.29
CA ARG A 41 -3.62 17.63 -4.15
C ARG A 41 -2.72 17.20 -3.00
N VAL A 42 -1.65 16.44 -3.27
CA VAL A 42 -0.66 15.99 -2.28
C VAL A 42 0.00 17.20 -1.60
N GLU A 43 0.42 18.20 -2.37
CA GLU A 43 1.05 19.41 -1.83
C GLU A 43 0.07 20.29 -1.04
N GLY A 44 -1.23 20.25 -1.39
CA GLY A 44 -2.29 21.01 -0.73
C GLY A 44 -2.85 20.35 0.54
N ASP A 45 -2.46 19.12 0.86
CA ASP A 45 -2.95 18.42 2.05
C ASP A 45 -2.17 18.87 3.31
N GLU A 46 -2.72 19.79 4.08
CA GLU A 46 -2.08 20.33 5.30
C GLU A 46 -2.05 19.32 6.47
N LEU A 47 -2.86 18.26 6.41
CA LEU A 47 -2.95 17.27 7.49
C LEU A 47 -1.96 16.12 7.30
N MET A 48 -1.36 16.01 6.12
CA MET A 48 -0.38 14.97 5.77
C MET A 48 1.03 15.29 6.32
N PRO A 49 1.63 14.41 7.14
CA PRO A 49 3.03 14.52 7.56
C PRO A 49 4.00 14.54 6.38
N ASP A 50 5.15 15.18 6.55
CA ASP A 50 6.13 15.36 5.45
C ASP A 50 6.67 14.04 4.88
N GLU A 51 6.96 13.05 5.73
CA GLU A 51 7.43 11.72 5.29
C GLU A 51 6.36 10.99 4.46
N GLU A 52 5.10 11.08 4.87
CA GLU A 52 3.96 10.50 4.13
C GLU A 52 3.73 11.24 2.81
N ARG A 53 3.91 12.57 2.81
CA ARG A 53 3.79 13.41 1.62
C ARG A 53 4.83 13.06 0.57
N GLU A 54 6.08 12.83 0.96
CA GLU A 54 7.14 12.40 0.04
C GLU A 54 6.79 11.06 -0.62
N HIS A 55 6.35 10.07 0.18
CA HIS A 55 5.91 8.78 -0.34
C HIS A 55 4.71 8.90 -1.30
N ALA A 56 3.69 9.67 -0.91
CA ALA A 56 2.52 9.92 -1.75
C ALA A 56 2.91 10.59 -3.07
N ARG A 57 3.82 11.58 -3.01
CA ARG A 57 4.33 12.29 -4.18
C ARG A 57 5.05 11.35 -5.15
N GLU A 58 5.89 10.46 -4.64
CA GLU A 58 6.58 9.46 -5.46
C GLU A 58 5.59 8.49 -6.11
N SER A 59 4.62 8.01 -5.35
CA SER A 59 3.60 7.06 -5.81
C SER A 59 2.77 7.63 -6.96
N VAL A 60 2.16 8.80 -6.77
CA VAL A 60 1.30 9.43 -7.80
C VAL A 60 2.08 9.94 -9.02
N ALA A 61 3.39 10.15 -8.89
CA ALA A 61 4.25 10.52 -10.00
C ALA A 61 4.67 9.31 -10.85
N GLY A 62 4.81 8.14 -10.23
CA GLY A 62 5.22 6.89 -10.86
C GLY A 62 4.08 6.15 -11.54
N ASP A 63 2.86 6.26 -11.01
CA ASP A 63 1.73 5.41 -11.40
C ASP A 63 0.43 6.21 -11.57
N ALA A 64 -0.27 5.98 -12.70
CA ALA A 64 -1.51 6.68 -13.02
C ALA A 64 -2.72 6.14 -12.25
N GLY A 65 -2.72 4.86 -11.89
CA GLY A 65 -3.67 4.26 -10.96
C GLY A 65 -3.54 4.91 -9.58
N GLU A 66 -2.32 5.01 -9.04
CA GLU A 66 -2.08 5.68 -7.76
C GLU A 66 -2.55 7.14 -7.77
N ALA A 67 -2.29 7.87 -8.87
CA ALA A 67 -2.80 9.22 -9.05
C ALA A 67 -4.34 9.29 -9.02
N ILE A 68 -5.04 8.29 -9.57
CA ILE A 68 -6.51 8.18 -9.49
C ILE A 68 -6.94 7.87 -8.05
N ALA A 69 -6.34 6.86 -7.43
CA ALA A 69 -6.67 6.45 -6.06
C ALA A 69 -6.54 7.62 -5.08
N TYR A 70 -5.56 8.50 -5.29
CA TYR A 70 -5.37 9.70 -4.49
C TYR A 70 -6.38 10.82 -4.78
N LEU A 71 -6.91 10.91 -6.00
CA LEU A 71 -7.80 11.99 -6.43
C LEU A 71 -9.28 11.71 -6.21
N VAL A 72 -9.70 10.45 -6.32
CA VAL A 72 -11.11 10.10 -6.12
C VAL A 72 -11.40 10.10 -4.62
N ASP A 73 -12.52 10.71 -4.23
CA ASP A 73 -13.03 10.65 -2.86
C ASP A 73 -14.32 9.79 -2.85
N PRO A 74 -14.34 8.63 -2.15
CA PRO A 74 -15.54 7.82 -2.02
C PRO A 74 -16.72 8.55 -1.38
N PHE A 75 -16.48 9.54 -0.51
CA PHE A 75 -17.55 10.36 0.06
C PHE A 75 -18.26 11.14 -1.04
N ASP A 76 -17.52 11.75 -1.97
CA ASP A 76 -18.10 12.51 -3.07
C ASP A 76 -18.97 11.65 -4.01
N LEU A 77 -18.75 10.34 -4.06
CA LEU A 77 -19.56 9.42 -4.88
C LEU A 77 -20.95 9.17 -4.32
N VAL A 78 -21.13 9.22 -2.99
CA VAL A 78 -22.41 8.90 -2.32
C VAL A 78 -23.06 10.09 -1.64
N ARG A 79 -22.36 11.21 -1.48
CA ARG A 79 -22.83 12.38 -0.70
C ARG A 79 -24.16 12.97 -1.16
N GLU A 80 -24.53 12.78 -2.42
CA GLU A 80 -25.74 13.37 -3.01
C GLU A 80 -26.98 12.48 -2.80
N LEU A 81 -26.81 11.27 -2.24
CA LEU A 81 -27.91 10.35 -1.97
C LEU A 81 -28.67 10.75 -0.69
N PRO A 82 -30.01 10.91 -0.75
CA PRO A 82 -30.77 11.39 0.39
C PRO A 82 -30.79 10.36 1.53
N GLY A 83 -30.39 10.78 2.72
CA GLY A 83 -30.38 9.93 3.93
C GLY A 83 -29.27 8.88 3.95
N VAL A 84 -28.23 9.04 3.12
CA VAL A 84 -27.06 8.17 3.10
C VAL A 84 -25.87 8.89 3.71
N GLU A 85 -25.23 8.23 4.68
CA GLU A 85 -23.96 8.64 5.26
C GLU A 85 -22.94 7.52 5.04
N LEU A 86 -21.75 7.85 4.53
CA LEU A 86 -20.71 6.85 4.31
C LEU A 86 -20.06 6.47 5.65
N ALA A 87 -20.20 5.21 6.04
CA ALA A 87 -19.62 4.70 7.29
C ALA A 87 -18.15 4.26 7.14
N HIS A 88 -17.81 3.64 5.99
CA HIS A 88 -16.47 3.14 5.70
C HIS A 88 -16.29 2.99 4.19
N ALA A 89 -15.08 3.26 3.70
CA ALA A 89 -14.62 2.90 2.37
C ALA A 89 -13.17 2.45 2.43
N SER A 90 -12.86 1.42 1.66
CA SER A 90 -11.50 0.95 1.39
C SER A 90 -11.43 0.55 -0.07
N TRP A 91 -10.38 0.98 -0.77
CA TRP A 91 -10.14 0.62 -2.16
C TRP A 91 -8.65 0.72 -2.49
N GLY A 92 -8.29 0.21 -3.67
CA GLY A 92 -7.02 0.41 -4.33
C GLY A 92 -7.24 0.58 -5.82
N SER A 93 -6.16 0.82 -6.57
CA SER A 93 -6.17 0.95 -8.02
C SER A 93 -5.21 -0.04 -8.66
N GLU A 94 -5.56 -0.56 -9.83
CA GLU A 94 -4.68 -1.39 -10.67
C GLU A 94 -4.79 -0.98 -12.14
N GLU A 95 -3.75 -1.24 -12.93
CA GLU A 95 -3.78 -1.00 -14.38
C GLU A 95 -4.39 -2.21 -15.10
N VAL A 96 -5.54 -2.02 -15.75
CA VAL A 96 -6.19 -3.08 -16.55
C VAL A 96 -6.04 -2.79 -18.04
N ARG A 97 -5.59 -3.80 -18.80
CA ARG A 97 -5.50 -3.71 -20.27
C ARG A 97 -6.90 -3.78 -20.91
N GLN A 98 -7.08 -3.08 -22.03
CA GLN A 98 -8.37 -3.01 -22.75
C GLN A 98 -8.96 -4.38 -23.13
N ASP A 99 -8.12 -5.38 -23.38
CA ASP A 99 -8.55 -6.77 -23.67
C ASP A 99 -8.99 -7.54 -22.41
N GLY A 100 -8.61 -7.07 -21.22
CA GLY A 100 -8.94 -7.65 -19.91
C GLY A 100 -10.26 -7.14 -19.30
N LEU A 101 -10.85 -6.07 -19.85
CA LEU A 101 -12.08 -5.46 -19.30
C LEU A 101 -13.29 -6.42 -19.28
N GLY A 102 -13.35 -7.38 -20.21
CA GLY A 102 -14.41 -8.40 -20.25
C GLY A 102 -14.11 -9.65 -19.42
N ALA A 103 -12.91 -9.72 -18.82
CA ALA A 103 -12.41 -10.88 -18.08
C ALA A 103 -12.19 -10.59 -16.58
N ILE A 104 -12.54 -9.39 -16.10
CA ILE A 104 -12.61 -9.12 -14.66
C ILE A 104 -13.75 -9.98 -14.11
N PRO A 105 -13.46 -11.03 -13.30
CA PRO A 105 -14.52 -11.85 -12.72
C PRO A 105 -15.36 -10.96 -11.79
N PRO A 106 -16.69 -11.17 -11.71
CA PRO A 106 -17.51 -10.43 -10.75
C PRO A 106 -16.98 -10.69 -9.33
N PHE A 107 -17.00 -9.66 -8.49
CA PHE A 107 -16.63 -9.79 -7.08
C PHE A 107 -17.47 -10.91 -6.41
N GLY A 108 -16.85 -12.07 -6.20
CA GLY A 108 -17.50 -13.29 -5.69
C GLY A 108 -17.08 -14.59 -6.39
N ASP A 109 -16.53 -14.50 -7.61
CA ASP A 109 -15.95 -15.65 -8.35
C ASP A 109 -14.42 -15.72 -8.22
N LEU A 110 -13.81 -14.88 -7.38
CA LEU A 110 -12.43 -15.03 -6.94
C LEU A 110 -12.44 -16.16 -5.90
N ASP A 111 -12.14 -17.38 -6.36
CA ASP A 111 -12.25 -18.64 -5.62
C ASP A 111 -12.00 -18.52 -4.11
N ASP A 112 -12.94 -19.06 -3.33
CA ASP A 112 -12.82 -19.44 -1.90
C ASP A 112 -11.68 -20.49 -1.66
N ASP A 113 -10.82 -20.76 -2.65
CA ASP A 113 -9.77 -21.80 -2.62
C ASP A 113 -8.40 -21.27 -2.13
N MET A 114 -8.31 -20.06 -1.56
CA MET A 114 -7.11 -19.61 -0.84
C MET A 114 -7.00 -20.21 0.58
N ASP A 115 -7.44 -21.46 0.76
CA ASP A 115 -6.96 -22.36 1.82
C ASP A 115 -5.62 -22.97 1.37
N GLY A 116 -4.62 -22.11 1.14
CA GLY A 116 -3.25 -22.48 0.88
C GLY A 116 -2.54 -22.78 2.20
N ASP A 117 -2.65 -24.02 2.63
CA ASP A 117 -1.86 -24.66 3.69
C ASP A 117 -0.36 -24.30 3.57
N LEU A 118 0.11 -23.37 4.42
CA LEU A 118 1.53 -23.07 4.56
C LEU A 118 2.18 -24.11 5.50
N GLU A 119 2.19 -25.36 5.09
CA GLU A 119 3.12 -26.37 5.62
C GLU A 119 4.36 -26.38 4.71
N ASP A 120 5.32 -25.50 4.98
CA ASP A 120 6.68 -25.65 4.46
C ASP A 120 7.56 -26.22 5.58
N ASP A 121 7.87 -27.50 5.42
CA ASP A 121 8.74 -28.32 6.26
C ASP A 121 10.10 -27.65 6.49
N VAL A 122 10.35 -27.17 7.70
CA VAL A 122 11.71 -26.81 8.16
C VAL A 122 12.40 -28.09 8.63
N ASP A 123 13.03 -28.82 7.70
CA ASP A 123 13.96 -29.89 8.03
C ASP A 123 15.21 -29.84 7.13
N GLY A 124 16.36 -29.53 7.73
CA GLY A 124 17.67 -29.66 7.08
C GLY A 124 18.76 -28.77 7.67
N GLU A 125 19.21 -29.05 8.90
CA GLU A 125 20.49 -28.53 9.40
C GLU A 125 21.65 -28.95 8.48
N PRO A 126 22.51 -28.04 7.99
CA PRO A 126 23.76 -28.47 7.39
C PRO A 126 24.77 -28.82 8.50
N GLU A 127 25.11 -30.11 8.57
CA GLU A 127 26.18 -30.65 9.40
C GLU A 127 27.52 -29.91 9.15
N GLN A 128 28.16 -29.48 10.23
CA GLN A 128 29.51 -28.92 10.20
C GLN A 128 30.52 -30.07 10.06
N ASP A 129 31.26 -30.12 8.95
CA ASP A 129 32.37 -31.06 8.74
C ASP A 129 33.71 -30.47 9.26
N PRO A 130 34.45 -31.16 10.15
CA PRO A 130 35.71 -30.66 10.70
C PRO A 130 36.97 -31.20 9.99
N GLY A 131 37.86 -30.29 9.55
CA GLY A 131 39.27 -30.55 9.16
C GLY A 131 39.45 -31.15 7.75
N GLU A 132 40.50 -30.94 6.95
CA GLU A 132 41.90 -30.51 7.11
C GLU A 132 42.41 -30.04 5.73
N ASP A 133 43.13 -28.91 5.67
CA ASP A 133 44.58 -28.79 5.34
C ASP A 133 44.96 -28.68 3.85
N GLY A 134 45.79 -27.67 3.55
CA GLY A 134 46.48 -27.54 2.26
C GLY A 134 46.93 -26.12 1.92
N GLY A 135 48.08 -25.68 2.46
CA GLY A 135 48.76 -24.41 2.13
C GLY A 135 49.01 -24.21 0.63
N ILE A 136 49.26 -23.01 0.10
CA ILE A 136 50.47 -22.15 0.17
C ILE A 136 50.14 -20.89 -0.71
N ARG A 137 50.60 -19.64 -0.52
CA ARG A 137 51.98 -19.11 -0.51
C ARG A 137 51.97 -17.63 -0.07
N GLU A 138 53.02 -17.29 0.65
CA GLU A 138 53.61 -15.99 0.93
C GLU A 138 53.85 -15.14 -0.34
N ALA A 139 53.47 -13.86 -0.31
CA ALA A 139 54.01 -12.82 -1.17
C ALA A 139 54.22 -11.53 -0.35
N VAL A 140 55.47 -11.12 -0.34
CA VAL A 140 56.14 -10.03 0.37
C VAL A 140 55.61 -8.62 0.06
N ASP A 141 55.87 -7.73 1.04
CA ASP A 141 55.68 -6.29 1.12
C ASP A 141 55.94 -5.45 -0.15
N ALA A 142 55.20 -4.34 -0.30
CA ALA A 142 55.75 -2.97 -0.35
C ALA A 142 54.72 -1.91 -0.80
N ALA A 143 54.16 -1.16 0.16
CA ALA A 143 53.72 0.23 -0.02
C ALA A 143 53.55 0.82 1.41
N GLY A 144 54.46 1.64 1.93
CA GLY A 144 54.90 2.90 1.35
C GLY A 144 54.02 4.04 1.85
N TYR A 145 53.98 4.27 3.17
CA TYR A 145 53.43 5.51 3.75
C TYR A 145 54.53 6.32 4.41
N ALA A 146 54.70 7.51 3.85
CA ALA A 146 55.69 8.51 4.22
C ALA A 146 55.28 9.27 5.49
N SER A 147 56.23 9.40 6.41
CA SER A 147 56.35 10.50 7.37
C SER A 147 57.86 10.67 7.56
N GLY A 148 58.50 11.80 7.27
CA GLY A 148 58.12 13.15 7.64
C GLY A 148 59.24 13.70 8.55
N GLY A 149 60.25 14.31 7.93
CA GLY A 149 61.10 15.37 8.48
C GLY A 149 62.09 15.07 9.62
N HIS A 150 63.38 15.33 9.39
CA HIS A 150 64.11 16.36 10.15
C HIS A 150 65.42 16.76 9.48
N ARG A 151 65.78 18.03 9.63
CA ARG A 151 66.93 18.75 9.07
C ARG A 151 68.21 18.49 9.88
N GLY A 152 69.35 18.83 9.29
CA GLY A 152 70.61 19.06 10.00
C GLY A 152 71.81 18.85 9.11
#